data_AF-A0A3B0YL20-F1
#
_entry.id   AF-A0A3B0YL20-F1
#
_cell.length_a   1.000
_cell.length_b   1.000
_cell.length_c   1.000
_cell.angle_alpha   90.00
_cell.angle_beta   90.00
_cell.angle_gamma   90.00
#
_symmetry.space_group_name_H-M   'P 1'
#
loop_
_entity.id
_entity.type
_entity.pdbx_description
1 polymer ?
#
loop_
_entity_poly.entity_id
_entity_poly.type
_entity_poly.pdbx_seq_one_letter_code
_entity_poly.pdbx_strand_id
1 'polypeptide(L)'
;MYKNNMLRIILCLWVSATTSIAASAQPAAMPVTSCGAADTLVVVQAGRLPALLGSPVDQITLLHYRDQHLSPITVQIDQRDTEGRFLLGDENTPAVPTRFLSPMDEIVFRMADRATRLPPDAKTSEWTSLVEIEVGNPQTGNSGWVYAKASDVPRPMPDATLISYTKKTDSVETGRYKIGFSRQRPFLIESFQWGLSKQGWSPNVLDAMKIRHQGNMLGFLPFRRTSNDYTSRLSYVKEGPLRVIRRTENRVRILWKFKTPALYIDYVMMPDSFIMDTIVDIPFKLGLILRDVETLTTVDWRDEPALPQLTIRTPATTTSLLVNGQ
;
A
#
# COMPACT_ATOMS: atom_id res chain seq x y z
N MET A 1 -28.45 -1.06 7.14
CA MET A 1 -26.99 -1.29 7.30
C MET A 1 -26.47 -1.85 6.00
N TYR A 2 -25.74 -1.04 5.23
CA TYR A 2 -25.26 -1.40 3.89
C TYR A 2 -23.96 -2.20 4.00
N LYS A 3 -23.89 -3.36 3.33
CA LYS A 3 -22.62 -4.06 3.08
C LYS A 3 -22.02 -3.46 1.80
N ASN A 4 -20.97 -2.66 1.94
CA ASN A 4 -20.14 -2.21 0.84
C ASN A 4 -19.35 -3.41 0.29
N ASN A 5 -19.52 -3.72 -1.00
CA ASN A 5 -18.70 -4.73 -1.68
C ASN A 5 -17.38 -4.05 -2.08
N MET A 6 -16.34 -4.26 -1.28
CA MET A 6 -14.99 -3.77 -1.55
C MET A 6 -14.29 -4.70 -2.56
N LEU A 7 -13.99 -4.21 -3.75
CA LEU A 7 -13.19 -4.92 -4.75
C LEU A 7 -11.72 -4.50 -4.63
N ARG A 8 -10.92 -5.26 -3.88
CA ARG A 8 -9.47 -5.01 -3.76
C ARG A 8 -8.71 -5.64 -4.93
N ILE A 9 -7.98 -4.83 -5.70
CA ILE A 9 -7.05 -5.27 -6.73
C ILE A 9 -5.64 -4.88 -6.27
N ILE A 10 -4.87 -5.82 -5.72
CA ILE A 10 -3.45 -5.60 -5.44
C ILE A 10 -2.65 -5.94 -6.69
N LEU A 11 -1.62 -5.14 -6.98
CA LEU A 11 -0.63 -5.41 -8.01
C LEU A 11 0.75 -5.38 -7.35
N CYS A 12 1.12 -6.43 -6.62
CA CYS A 12 2.49 -6.55 -6.13
C CYS A 12 3.47 -6.62 -7.32
N LEU A 13 4.66 -6.05 -7.19
CA LEU A 13 5.80 -6.30 -8.09
C LEU A 13 6.93 -6.89 -7.26
N TRP A 14 7.60 -7.91 -7.78
CA TRP A 14 8.73 -8.56 -7.12
C TRP A 14 9.69 -9.17 -8.15
N VAL A 15 10.99 -8.91 -7.97
CA VAL A 15 12.11 -9.47 -8.72
C VAL A 15 12.86 -10.45 -7.80
N SER A 16 12.86 -11.75 -8.11
CA SER A 16 13.53 -12.78 -7.29
C SER A 16 14.22 -13.86 -8.12
N ALA A 17 15.36 -14.37 -7.65
CA ALA A 17 15.92 -15.65 -8.08
C ALA A 17 15.35 -16.83 -7.25
N THR A 18 15.21 -18.01 -7.87
CA THR A 18 14.34 -19.14 -7.46
C THR A 18 14.81 -20.04 -6.32
N THR A 19 13.85 -20.67 -5.60
CA THR A 19 13.70 -22.15 -5.39
C THR A 19 12.34 -22.49 -4.72
N SER A 20 11.79 -23.67 -5.03
CA SER A 20 10.41 -24.12 -4.68
C SER A 20 10.35 -25.04 -3.45
N ILE A 21 9.17 -25.17 -2.79
CA ILE A 21 8.56 -26.41 -2.24
C ILE A 21 7.10 -26.16 -1.74
N ALA A 22 6.32 -27.24 -1.71
CA ALA A 22 4.86 -27.40 -1.68
C ALA A 22 4.10 -27.10 -0.36
N ALA A 23 2.76 -27.09 -0.48
CA ALA A 23 1.75 -26.55 0.44
C ALA A 23 1.17 -27.53 1.48
N SER A 24 0.62 -26.97 2.57
CA SER A 24 -0.52 -27.52 3.32
C SER A 24 -1.40 -26.37 3.86
N ALA A 25 -2.71 -26.60 4.00
CA ALA A 25 -3.73 -25.58 4.23
C ALA A 25 -4.30 -25.59 5.66
N GLN A 26 -4.48 -24.40 6.24
CA GLN A 26 -5.30 -24.13 7.43
C GLN A 26 -5.90 -22.70 7.33
N PRO A 27 -7.09 -22.43 7.91
CA PRO A 27 -7.74 -21.13 7.79
C PRO A 27 -7.18 -20.19 8.88
N ALA A 28 -6.38 -19.23 8.46
CA ALA A 28 -5.92 -18.14 9.30
C ALA A 28 -5.83 -16.87 8.46
N ALA A 29 -5.91 -15.72 9.12
CA ALA A 29 -5.84 -14.39 8.51
C ALA A 29 -4.87 -14.33 7.32
N MET A 30 -5.31 -13.71 6.22
CA MET A 30 -4.61 -13.73 4.94
C MET A 30 -3.12 -13.44 5.12
N PRO A 31 -2.23 -14.36 4.72
CA PRO A 31 -0.83 -14.10 4.77
C PRO A 31 -0.55 -13.06 3.68
N VAL A 32 -0.12 -11.86 4.08
CA VAL A 32 0.69 -11.04 3.18
C VAL A 32 1.98 -11.84 3.00
N THR A 33 2.00 -12.75 2.03
CA THR A 33 3.23 -13.42 1.60
C THR A 33 4.13 -12.38 0.96
N SER A 34 4.83 -11.63 1.79
CA SER A 34 5.88 -10.71 1.38
C SER A 34 7.15 -11.52 1.16
N CYS A 35 7.62 -11.63 -0.08
CA CYS A 35 8.95 -12.18 -0.38
C CYS A 35 10.03 -11.34 0.34
N GLY A 36 11.12 -11.94 0.79
CA GLY A 36 11.98 -11.43 1.86
C GLY A 36 13.05 -10.46 1.41
N ALA A 37 12.65 -9.28 0.94
CA ALA A 37 13.57 -8.17 0.79
C ALA A 37 13.70 -7.41 2.12
N ALA A 38 14.87 -6.83 2.37
CA ALA A 38 15.10 -5.99 3.55
C ALA A 38 14.08 -4.84 3.66
N ASP A 39 13.66 -4.27 2.52
CA ASP A 39 12.82 -3.08 2.45
C ASP A 39 11.31 -3.38 2.45
N THR A 40 10.94 -4.66 2.53
CA THR A 40 9.55 -5.07 2.70
C THR A 40 8.96 -4.45 3.96
N LEU A 41 7.74 -3.94 3.87
CA LEU A 41 7.06 -3.34 5.01
C LEU A 41 6.26 -4.37 5.79
N VAL A 42 6.39 -4.31 7.12
CA VAL A 42 5.53 -4.99 8.09
C VAL A 42 4.42 -4.04 8.48
N VAL A 43 3.17 -4.50 8.40
CA VAL A 43 1.98 -3.73 8.76
C VAL A 43 1.28 -4.39 9.94
N VAL A 44 1.22 -3.70 11.07
CA VAL A 44 0.55 -4.16 12.29
C VAL A 44 -0.68 -3.30 12.54
N GLN A 45 -1.84 -3.94 12.69
CA GLN A 45 -3.05 -3.25 13.16
C GLN A 45 -2.86 -2.86 14.62
N ALA A 46 -3.05 -1.58 14.93
CA ALA A 46 -2.89 -1.01 16.27
C ALA A 46 -3.79 -1.69 17.32
N GLY A 47 -4.97 -2.20 16.93
CA GLY A 47 -5.84 -2.98 17.80
C GLY A 47 -5.20 -4.26 18.38
N ARG A 48 -4.10 -4.75 17.79
CA ARG A 48 -3.30 -5.87 18.34
C ARG A 48 -2.31 -5.44 19.42
N LEU A 49 -2.16 -4.14 19.66
CA LEU A 49 -1.23 -3.54 20.61
C LEU A 49 -2.02 -2.65 21.60
N PRO A 50 -2.89 -3.25 22.44
CA PRO A 50 -3.84 -2.49 23.26
C PRO A 50 -3.17 -1.49 24.21
N ALA A 51 -1.93 -1.75 24.64
CA ALA A 51 -1.15 -0.87 25.50
C ALA A 51 -0.73 0.46 24.84
N LEU A 52 -0.84 0.60 23.52
CA LEU A 52 -0.53 1.83 22.78
C LEU A 52 -1.78 2.63 22.40
N LEU A 53 -2.98 2.06 22.56
CA LEU A 53 -4.22 2.70 22.13
C LEU A 53 -4.49 3.95 22.96
N GLY A 54 -4.96 5.01 22.29
CA GLY A 54 -5.20 6.29 22.95
C GLY A 54 -3.94 7.10 23.26
N SER A 55 -2.75 6.63 22.90
CA SER A 55 -1.54 7.45 22.93
C SER A 55 -1.50 8.42 21.75
N PRO A 56 -0.95 9.64 21.91
CA PRO A 56 -0.63 10.52 20.79
C PRO A 56 0.27 9.82 19.77
N VAL A 57 -0.07 9.91 18.48
CA VAL A 57 0.64 9.22 17.40
C VAL A 57 2.10 9.66 17.29
N ASP A 58 2.38 10.94 17.56
CA ASP A 58 3.71 11.54 17.58
C ASP A 58 4.59 11.12 18.77
N GLN A 59 3.99 10.51 19.79
CA GLN A 59 4.68 9.96 20.96
C GLN A 59 4.98 8.46 20.84
N ILE A 60 4.48 7.80 19.79
CA ILE A 60 4.73 6.36 19.58
C ILE A 60 6.09 6.19 18.93
N THR A 61 6.98 5.48 19.63
CA THR A 61 8.31 5.13 19.13
C THR A 61 8.40 3.62 18.98
N LEU A 62 8.96 3.18 17.84
CA LEU A 62 9.37 1.80 17.65
C LEU A 62 10.89 1.71 17.82
N LEU A 63 11.34 0.59 18.39
CA LEU A 63 12.72 0.33 18.73
C LEU A 63 13.12 -1.06 18.26
N HIS A 64 14.39 -1.22 17.95
CA HIS A 64 15.01 -2.54 17.80
C HIS A 64 16.11 -2.73 18.85
N TYR A 65 16.44 -3.98 19.17
CA TYR A 65 17.52 -4.31 20.09
C TYR A 65 18.70 -4.91 19.32
N ARG A 66 19.80 -4.17 19.22
CA ARG A 66 21.06 -4.62 18.60
C ARG A 66 22.22 -4.18 19.46
N ASP A 67 23.26 -5.02 19.53
CA ASP A 67 24.51 -4.68 20.23
C ASP A 67 24.28 -4.18 21.67
N GLN A 68 23.33 -4.78 22.37
CA GLN A 68 22.92 -4.44 23.74
C GLN A 68 22.24 -3.07 23.92
N HIS A 69 21.78 -2.45 22.83
CA HIS A 69 21.12 -1.15 22.85
C HIS A 69 19.75 -1.16 22.17
N LEU A 70 18.80 -0.43 22.76
CA LEU A 70 17.53 -0.08 22.12
C LEU A 70 17.68 1.22 21.34
N SER A 71 17.53 1.12 20.02
CA SER A 71 17.64 2.25 19.10
C SER A 71 16.33 2.46 18.33
N PRO A 72 15.95 3.70 18.02
CA PRO A 72 14.72 4.01 17.31
C PRO A 72 14.81 3.52 15.86
N ILE A 73 13.67 3.03 15.36
CA ILE A 73 13.50 2.68 13.95
C ILE A 73 12.50 3.62 13.31
N THR A 74 12.59 3.77 12.00
CA THR A 74 11.61 4.56 11.23
C THR A 74 10.25 3.90 11.32
N VAL A 75 9.24 4.67 11.71
CA VAL A 75 7.84 4.23 11.77
C VAL A 75 6.96 5.16 10.95
N GLN A 76 5.93 4.58 10.35
CA GLN A 76 4.83 5.33 9.74
C GLN A 76 3.51 4.81 10.30
N ILE A 77 2.66 5.73 10.77
CA ILE A 77 1.32 5.40 11.30
C ILE A 77 0.27 5.97 10.36
N ASP A 78 -0.58 5.10 9.83
CA ASP A 78 -1.62 5.43 8.87
C ASP A 78 -3.01 5.17 9.44
N GLN A 79 -3.93 6.12 9.26
CA GLN A 79 -5.29 5.95 9.76
C GLN A 79 -6.10 5.08 8.82
N ARG A 80 -6.92 4.22 9.39
CA ARG A 80 -8.00 3.57 8.67
C ARG A 80 -9.34 3.86 9.33
N ASP A 81 -10.41 3.79 8.55
CA ASP A 81 -11.75 3.64 9.10
C ASP A 81 -12.11 2.17 9.33
N THR A 82 -13.33 1.94 9.83
CA THR A 82 -13.86 0.59 10.09
C THR A 82 -14.07 -0.26 8.84
N GLU A 83 -14.05 0.36 7.65
CA GLU A 83 -14.13 -0.33 6.35
C GLU A 83 -12.73 -0.64 5.80
N GLY A 84 -11.67 -0.26 6.52
CA GLY A 84 -10.29 -0.45 6.10
C GLY A 84 -9.82 0.56 5.06
N ARG A 85 -10.53 1.68 4.87
CA ARG A 85 -10.13 2.75 3.94
C ARG A 85 -9.15 3.69 4.63
N PHE A 86 -8.15 4.20 3.92
CA PHE A 86 -7.29 5.23 4.49
C PHE A 86 -8.10 6.49 4.78
N LEU A 87 -7.98 7.01 6.00
CA LEU A 87 -8.42 8.38 6.29
C LEU A 87 -7.26 9.31 5.95
N LEU A 88 -7.42 9.91 4.78
CA LEU A 88 -6.53 10.90 4.21
C LEU A 88 -7.17 12.25 4.44
N GLY A 89 -6.41 13.23 4.94
CA GLY A 89 -6.94 14.56 5.26
C GLY A 89 -7.52 15.25 4.02
N ASP A 90 -8.23 16.36 4.22
CA ASP A 90 -8.48 17.32 3.14
C ASP A 90 -7.33 18.34 3.18
N GLU A 91 -6.71 18.65 2.04
CA GLU A 91 -5.64 19.66 1.92
C GLU A 91 -6.09 21.02 2.50
N ASN A 92 -7.40 21.27 2.63
CA ASN A 92 -7.99 22.49 3.20
C ASN A 92 -8.36 22.41 4.69
N THR A 93 -8.04 21.33 5.40
CA THR A 93 -8.36 21.22 6.83
C THR A 93 -7.29 21.91 7.67
N PRO A 94 -7.64 22.85 8.56
CA PRO A 94 -6.68 23.41 9.52
C PRO A 94 -6.03 22.31 10.35
N ALA A 95 -4.84 22.61 10.91
CA ALA A 95 -4.01 21.68 11.65
C ALA A 95 -4.86 20.80 12.60
N VAL A 96 -4.82 19.50 12.35
CA VAL A 96 -5.59 18.51 13.10
C VAL A 96 -5.17 18.60 14.57
N PRO A 97 -6.11 18.56 15.54
CA PRO A 97 -5.75 18.37 16.94
C PRO A 97 -4.82 17.16 17.11
N THR A 98 -4.08 17.09 18.23
CA THR A 98 -3.26 15.93 18.58
C THR A 98 -4.02 14.64 18.28
N ARG A 99 -3.48 13.86 17.34
CA ARG A 99 -4.12 12.64 16.87
C ARG A 99 -3.73 11.51 17.80
N PHE A 100 -4.74 10.76 18.25
CA PHE A 100 -4.55 9.58 19.08
C PHE A 100 -4.63 8.30 18.25
N LEU A 101 -3.87 7.28 18.65
CA LEU A 101 -3.85 5.98 17.99
C LEU A 101 -5.20 5.27 18.17
N SER A 102 -5.84 4.94 17.04
CA SER A 102 -7.09 4.17 17.02
C SER A 102 -6.82 2.67 16.78
N PRO A 103 -7.74 1.76 17.16
CA PRO A 103 -7.59 0.32 16.87
C PRO A 103 -7.48 -0.02 15.37
N MET A 104 -8.01 0.84 14.50
CA MET A 104 -8.01 0.64 13.04
C MET A 104 -6.69 1.11 12.39
N ASP A 105 -5.87 1.88 13.11
CA ASP A 105 -4.65 2.43 12.56
C ASP A 105 -3.65 1.32 12.20
N GLU A 106 -2.88 1.57 11.15
CA GLU A 106 -1.79 0.72 10.71
C GLU A 106 -0.46 1.31 11.20
N ILE A 107 0.29 0.53 11.96
CA ILE A 107 1.68 0.83 12.34
C ILE A 107 2.59 0.08 11.36
N VAL A 108 3.45 0.84 10.68
CA VAL A 108 4.28 0.35 9.58
C VAL A 108 5.75 0.57 9.88
N PHE A 109 6.56 -0.46 9.68
CA PHE A 109 8.02 -0.45 9.81
C PHE A 109 8.63 -1.47 8.84
N ARG A 110 9.95 -1.51 8.67
CA ARG A 110 10.55 -2.49 7.74
C ARG A 110 10.76 -3.85 8.38
N MET A 111 10.71 -4.86 7.54
CA MET A 111 11.07 -6.22 7.89
C MET A 111 12.56 -6.34 8.30
N ALA A 112 13.45 -5.51 7.73
CA ALA A 112 14.85 -5.42 8.14
C ALA A 112 15.10 -4.77 9.50
N ASP A 113 14.12 -4.06 10.07
CA ASP A 113 14.25 -3.42 11.36
C ASP A 113 14.09 -4.41 12.52
N ARG A 114 13.58 -5.62 12.25
CA ARG A 114 13.58 -6.72 13.22
C ARG A 114 15.00 -6.98 13.73
N ALA A 115 15.10 -7.31 15.01
CA ALA A 115 16.38 -7.60 15.63
C ALA A 115 16.26 -8.74 16.65
N THR A 116 17.26 -8.89 17.52
CA THR A 116 17.26 -9.93 18.53
C THR A 116 16.23 -9.64 19.62
N ARG A 117 15.79 -10.70 20.28
CA ARG A 117 14.93 -10.58 21.44
C ARG A 117 15.71 -9.93 22.59
N LEU A 118 15.06 -9.01 23.29
CA LEU A 118 15.60 -8.33 24.45
C LEU A 118 15.74 -9.38 25.57
N PRO A 119 16.96 -9.58 26.11
CA PRO A 119 17.17 -10.51 27.22
C PRO A 119 16.33 -10.11 28.45
N PRO A 120 15.76 -11.08 29.19
CA PRO A 120 14.95 -10.76 30.38
C PRO A 120 15.69 -9.95 31.44
N ASP A 121 17.00 -10.17 31.58
CA ASP A 121 17.94 -9.51 32.48
C ASP A 121 18.37 -8.10 32.02
N ALA A 122 18.19 -7.78 30.73
CA ALA A 122 18.46 -6.45 30.18
C ALA A 122 17.29 -5.45 30.40
N LYS A 123 16.18 -5.90 31.01
CA LYS A 123 15.03 -5.02 31.30
C LYS A 123 15.33 -4.11 32.48
N THR A 124 15.66 -2.85 32.20
CA THR A 124 15.75 -1.79 33.21
C THR A 124 14.36 -1.20 33.49
N SER A 125 14.22 -0.38 34.55
CA SER A 125 12.96 0.28 34.92
C SER A 125 12.38 1.13 33.78
N GLU A 126 13.24 1.76 32.98
CA GLU A 126 12.88 2.53 31.79
C GLU A 126 12.19 1.68 30.69
N TRP A 127 12.37 0.36 30.71
CA TRP A 127 12.06 -0.58 29.62
C TRP A 127 10.87 -1.49 29.97
N THR A 128 10.29 -1.30 31.17
CA THR A 128 9.16 -2.09 31.70
C THR A 128 7.85 -1.87 30.93
N SER A 129 7.72 -0.76 30.19
CA SER A 129 6.52 -0.41 29.41
C SER A 129 6.60 -0.77 27.92
N LEU A 130 7.61 -1.54 27.50
CA LEU A 130 7.77 -1.95 26.10
C LEU A 130 6.75 -3.03 25.72
N VAL A 131 6.04 -2.78 24.62
CA VAL A 131 5.23 -3.79 23.93
C VAL A 131 6.13 -4.56 22.97
N GLU A 132 6.27 -5.85 23.19
CA GLU A 132 7.06 -6.74 22.33
C GLU A 132 6.23 -7.18 21.11
N ILE A 133 6.78 -7.02 19.92
CA ILE A 133 6.18 -7.41 18.64
C ILE A 133 7.09 -8.46 18.00
N GLU A 134 6.63 -9.72 18.00
CA GLU A 134 7.28 -10.78 17.25
C GLU A 134 6.90 -10.70 15.77
N VAL A 135 7.91 -10.74 14.91
CA VAL A 135 7.79 -10.60 13.46
C VAL A 135 8.39 -11.83 12.80
N GLY A 136 7.53 -12.75 12.36
CA GLY A 136 7.93 -13.95 11.63
C GLY A 136 8.27 -13.66 10.17
N ASN A 137 9.33 -14.28 9.66
CA ASN A 137 9.64 -14.31 8.24
C ASN A 137 9.06 -15.58 7.59
N PRO A 138 8.01 -15.47 6.76
CA PRO A 138 7.37 -16.64 6.18
C PRO A 138 8.25 -17.40 5.18
N GLN A 139 9.31 -16.82 4.59
CA GLN A 139 10.23 -17.62 3.75
C GLN A 139 11.21 -18.44 4.57
N THR A 140 11.79 -17.84 5.60
CA THR A 140 12.90 -18.46 6.32
C THR A 140 12.44 -19.19 7.58
N GLY A 141 11.19 -19.00 8.01
CA GLY A 141 10.66 -19.50 9.28
C GLY A 141 11.23 -18.78 10.52
N ASN A 142 12.16 -17.84 10.34
CA ASN A 142 12.83 -17.15 11.44
C ASN A 142 11.99 -15.97 11.93
N SER A 143 11.86 -15.83 13.24
CA SER A 143 11.30 -14.64 13.89
C SER A 143 12.38 -13.61 14.24
N GLY A 144 11.99 -12.35 14.28
CA GLY A 144 12.73 -11.27 14.92
C GLY A 144 11.79 -10.40 15.75
N TRP A 145 12.36 -9.47 16.52
CA TRP A 145 11.59 -8.65 17.46
C TRP A 145 11.72 -7.16 17.17
N VAL A 146 10.62 -6.45 17.38
CA VAL A 146 10.52 -4.99 17.45
C VAL A 146 9.80 -4.64 18.75
N TYR A 147 10.13 -3.50 19.33
CA TYR A 147 9.50 -3.02 20.57
C TYR A 147 8.81 -1.70 20.31
N ALA A 148 7.66 -1.49 20.93
CA ALA A 148 6.94 -0.23 20.86
C ALA A 148 6.70 0.36 22.25
N LYS A 149 6.71 1.69 22.34
CA LYS A 149 6.31 2.43 23.54
C LYS A 149 5.70 3.77 23.16
N ALA A 150 4.81 4.26 24.01
CA ALA A 150 4.49 5.68 24.08
C ALA A 150 5.52 6.38 24.98
N SER A 151 5.96 7.57 24.58
CA SER A 151 6.94 8.37 25.31
C SER A 151 6.60 9.85 25.18
N ASP A 152 6.54 10.55 26.30
CA ASP A 152 6.35 12.01 26.31
C ASP A 152 7.55 12.77 25.73
N VAL A 153 8.71 12.11 25.63
CA VAL A 153 9.91 12.63 24.99
C VAL A 153 10.01 12.01 23.58
N PRO A 154 9.81 12.81 22.51
CA PRO A 154 10.03 12.35 21.14
C PRO A 154 11.49 11.96 20.96
N ARG A 155 11.75 10.71 20.57
CA ARG A 155 13.11 10.29 20.19
C ARG A 155 13.33 10.65 18.72
N PRO A 156 14.48 11.25 18.34
CA PRO A 156 14.79 11.50 16.94
C PRO A 156 14.67 10.20 16.14
N MET A 157 13.78 10.18 15.16
CA MET A 157 13.70 9.06 14.23
C MET A 157 14.84 9.15 13.22
N PRO A 158 15.36 8.01 12.74
CA PRO A 158 16.31 8.01 11.64
C PRO A 158 15.72 8.69 10.40
N ASP A 159 16.48 9.60 9.78
CA ASP A 159 16.12 10.28 8.52
C ASP A 159 16.40 9.36 7.31
N ALA A 160 15.72 8.22 7.29
CA ALA A 160 15.80 7.26 6.19
C ALA A 160 14.52 7.35 5.35
N THR A 161 14.49 8.31 4.42
CA THR A 161 13.42 8.41 3.43
C THR A 161 13.67 7.39 2.32
N LEU A 162 12.87 6.33 2.27
CA LEU A 162 13.04 5.23 1.29
C LEU A 162 12.25 5.41 0.00
N ILE A 163 11.34 6.38 0.03
CA ILE A 163 10.38 6.66 -1.03
C ILE A 163 10.13 8.16 -1.06
N SER A 164 10.09 8.74 -2.25
CA SER A 164 9.81 10.16 -2.45
C SER A 164 8.68 10.35 -3.45
N TYR A 165 7.93 11.44 -3.28
CA TYR A 165 6.90 11.86 -4.22
C TYR A 165 7.25 13.24 -4.79
N THR A 166 7.11 13.39 -6.11
CA THR A 166 7.33 14.67 -6.78
C THR A 166 6.00 15.21 -7.32
N LYS A 167 5.45 16.22 -6.64
CA LYS A 167 4.15 16.83 -7.02
C LYS A 167 4.14 17.43 -8.43
N LYS A 168 5.26 18.00 -8.91
CA LYS A 168 5.37 18.63 -10.24
C LYS A 168 5.15 17.63 -11.39
N THR A 169 5.59 16.39 -11.20
CA THR A 169 5.54 15.34 -12.21
C THR A 169 4.49 14.26 -11.90
N ASP A 170 3.82 14.34 -10.75
CA ASP A 170 2.97 13.29 -10.20
C ASP A 170 3.67 11.93 -10.33
N SER A 171 4.80 11.80 -9.63
CA SER A 171 5.65 10.61 -9.72
C SER A 171 6.18 10.19 -8.37
N VAL A 172 6.30 8.88 -8.18
CA VAL A 172 6.90 8.26 -6.99
C VAL A 172 8.19 7.56 -7.37
N GLU A 173 9.22 7.76 -6.57
CA GLU A 173 10.56 7.18 -6.78
C GLU A 173 11.02 6.47 -5.50
N THR A 174 11.58 5.28 -5.65
CA THR A 174 12.14 4.45 -4.57
C THR A 174 13.58 4.08 -4.92
N GLY A 175 14.27 3.30 -4.08
CA GLY A 175 15.53 2.69 -4.47
C GLY A 175 15.43 1.63 -5.57
N ARG A 176 14.22 1.20 -5.97
CA ARG A 176 14.00 0.04 -6.85
C ARG A 176 13.21 0.35 -8.12
N TYR A 177 12.27 1.27 -8.04
CA TYR A 177 11.40 1.62 -9.15
C TYR A 177 10.98 3.08 -9.11
N LYS A 178 10.55 3.58 -10.28
CA LYS A 178 9.96 4.89 -10.47
C LYS A 178 8.66 4.77 -11.26
N ILE A 179 7.62 5.45 -10.80
CA ILE A 179 6.30 5.48 -11.44
C ILE A 179 5.89 6.91 -11.69
N GLY A 180 5.46 7.22 -12.92
CA GLY A 180 4.79 8.46 -13.26
C GLY A 180 3.30 8.22 -13.54
N PHE A 181 2.46 9.14 -13.10
CA PHE A 181 1.02 9.10 -13.31
C PHE A 181 0.57 10.12 -14.35
N SER A 182 -0.50 9.79 -15.07
CA SER A 182 -1.01 10.68 -16.11
C SER A 182 -1.56 11.97 -15.52
N ARG A 183 -1.05 13.11 -15.97
CA ARG A 183 -1.58 14.43 -15.56
C ARG A 183 -3.05 14.64 -15.90
N GLN A 184 -3.50 14.08 -17.03
CA GLN A 184 -4.90 14.18 -17.47
C GLN A 184 -5.79 13.20 -16.71
N ARG A 185 -5.25 12.01 -16.38
CA ARG A 185 -5.97 10.94 -15.70
C ARG A 185 -5.12 10.32 -14.59
N PRO A 186 -5.02 10.99 -13.42
CA PRO A 186 -4.09 10.59 -12.35
C PRO A 186 -4.24 9.16 -11.82
N PHE A 187 -5.33 8.46 -12.12
CA PHE A 187 -5.50 7.03 -11.81
C PHE A 187 -4.81 6.08 -12.78
N LEU A 188 -4.22 6.57 -13.88
CA LEU A 188 -3.45 5.76 -14.82
C LEU A 188 -1.96 5.94 -14.56
N ILE A 189 -1.23 4.82 -14.61
CA ILE A 189 0.22 4.84 -14.73
C ILE A 189 0.57 5.21 -16.18
N GLU A 190 1.48 6.16 -16.36
CA GLU A 190 1.96 6.62 -17.66
C GLU A 190 3.44 6.26 -17.89
N SER A 191 4.21 6.10 -16.80
CA SER A 191 5.56 5.56 -16.89
C SER A 191 5.88 4.60 -15.76
N PHE A 192 6.66 3.59 -16.09
CA PHE A 192 7.23 2.64 -15.14
C PHE A 192 8.70 2.38 -15.51
N GLN A 193 9.60 2.56 -14.54
CA GLN A 193 11.04 2.33 -14.70
C GLN A 193 11.55 1.59 -13.46
N TRP A 194 12.59 0.77 -13.61
CA TRP A 194 13.28 0.12 -12.49
C TRP A 194 14.72 0.61 -12.36
N GLY A 195 15.26 0.49 -11.16
CA GLY A 195 16.64 0.86 -10.84
C GLY A 195 17.64 -0.11 -11.46
N LEU A 196 18.68 0.43 -12.07
CA LEU A 196 19.82 -0.32 -12.62
C LEU A 196 20.98 -0.30 -11.63
N SER A 197 21.78 -1.37 -11.60
CA SER A 197 22.90 -1.56 -10.66
C SER A 197 24.00 -0.48 -10.71
N LYS A 198 24.06 0.34 -11.78
CA LYS A 198 25.05 1.41 -11.97
C LYS A 198 24.51 2.82 -11.72
N GLN A 199 23.57 2.99 -10.79
CA GLN A 199 22.91 4.30 -10.51
C GLN A 199 22.28 4.91 -11.75
N GLY A 200 21.38 4.16 -12.39
CA GLY A 200 20.59 4.62 -13.52
C GLY A 200 19.20 4.03 -13.48
N TRP A 201 18.31 4.54 -14.33
CA TRP A 201 16.96 4.02 -14.50
C TRP A 201 16.86 3.27 -15.83
N SER A 202 16.07 2.22 -15.88
CA SER A 202 15.66 1.64 -17.16
C SER A 202 14.95 2.69 -18.02
N PRO A 203 14.90 2.52 -19.35
CA PRO A 203 13.86 3.18 -20.16
C PRO A 203 12.46 2.95 -19.56
N ASN A 204 11.51 3.82 -19.93
CA ASN A 204 10.11 3.57 -19.59
C ASN A 204 9.66 2.28 -20.26
N VAL A 205 9.28 1.28 -19.48
CA VAL A 205 8.86 -0.03 -20.00
C VAL A 205 7.36 -0.16 -20.14
N LEU A 206 6.61 0.83 -19.66
CA LEU A 206 5.18 0.88 -19.84
C LEU A 206 4.89 1.43 -21.25
N ASP A 207 4.09 0.70 -22.02
CA ASP A 207 3.46 1.25 -23.21
C ASP A 207 2.16 1.96 -22.81
N ALA A 208 1.22 1.22 -22.22
CA ALA A 208 -0.07 1.79 -21.82
C ALA A 208 -0.75 1.02 -20.69
N MET A 209 -1.29 1.75 -19.72
CA MET A 209 -2.30 1.23 -18.81
C MET A 209 -3.71 1.56 -19.35
N LYS A 210 -4.57 0.55 -19.45
CA LYS A 210 -5.93 0.70 -20.00
C LYS A 210 -6.95 0.15 -19.01
N ILE A 211 -8.04 0.89 -18.81
CA ILE A 211 -9.20 0.43 -18.06
C ILE A 211 -10.41 0.46 -18.98
N ARG A 212 -11.15 -0.64 -18.98
CA ARG A 212 -12.38 -0.80 -19.77
C ARG A 212 -13.47 -1.38 -18.90
N HIS A 213 -14.68 -0.85 -19.07
CA HIS A 213 -15.89 -1.36 -18.46
C HIS A 213 -16.90 -1.66 -19.55
N GLN A 214 -17.61 -2.76 -19.40
CA GLN A 214 -18.74 -3.07 -20.26
C GLN A 214 -19.84 -3.78 -19.46
N GLY A 215 -21.06 -3.70 -19.96
CA GLY A 215 -22.22 -4.34 -19.34
C GLY A 215 -23.52 -3.76 -19.87
N ASN A 216 -24.61 -3.95 -19.12
CA ASN A 216 -25.94 -3.48 -19.48
C ASN A 216 -26.48 -2.47 -18.46
N MET A 217 -26.98 -1.33 -18.92
CA MET A 217 -27.67 -0.32 -18.12
C MET A 217 -29.19 -0.55 -18.20
N LEU A 218 -29.90 -0.38 -17.08
CA LEU A 218 -31.33 -0.70 -16.90
C LEU A 218 -31.70 -2.14 -17.32
N GLY A 219 -30.71 -3.03 -17.42
CA GLY A 219 -30.86 -4.42 -17.83
C GLY A 219 -30.94 -4.68 -19.34
N PHE A 220 -30.98 -3.67 -20.20
CA PHE A 220 -31.11 -3.87 -21.66
C PHE A 220 -30.29 -2.92 -22.55
N LEU A 221 -29.76 -1.81 -22.02
CA LEU A 221 -28.96 -0.86 -22.80
C LEU A 221 -27.47 -1.20 -22.67
N PRO A 222 -26.81 -1.74 -23.71
CA PRO A 222 -25.39 -2.05 -23.61
C PRO A 222 -24.57 -0.77 -23.43
N PHE A 223 -23.56 -0.81 -22.57
CA PHE A 223 -22.59 0.26 -22.41
C PHE A 223 -21.16 -0.26 -22.51
N ARG A 224 -20.28 0.58 -23.04
CA ARG A 224 -18.83 0.38 -23.04
C ARG A 224 -18.15 1.68 -22.66
N ARG A 225 -17.29 1.63 -21.65
CA ARG A 225 -16.51 2.77 -21.17
C ARG A 225 -15.03 2.41 -21.17
N THR A 226 -14.20 3.39 -21.46
CA THR A 226 -12.75 3.29 -21.50
C THR A 226 -12.16 4.34 -20.57
N SER A 227 -10.84 4.31 -20.36
CA SER A 227 -10.16 5.36 -19.61
C SER A 227 -10.39 6.77 -20.16
N ASN A 228 -10.82 6.94 -21.42
CA ASN A 228 -11.15 8.25 -22.01
C ASN A 228 -12.48 8.83 -21.47
N ASP A 229 -13.35 7.98 -20.90
CA ASP A 229 -14.66 8.39 -20.40
C ASP A 229 -14.63 8.87 -18.95
N TYR A 230 -13.45 8.89 -18.34
CA TYR A 230 -13.23 9.32 -16.97
C TYR A 230 -12.95 10.83 -16.88
N THR A 231 -13.59 11.49 -15.92
CA THR A 231 -13.01 12.68 -15.29
C THR A 231 -12.27 12.21 -14.04
N SER A 232 -10.99 12.55 -13.93
CA SER A 232 -10.17 12.18 -12.78
C SER A 232 -9.45 13.40 -12.24
N ARG A 233 -9.20 13.41 -10.94
CA ARG A 233 -8.26 14.33 -10.29
C ARG A 233 -7.49 13.61 -9.20
N LEU A 234 -6.25 14.03 -9.00
CA LEU A 234 -5.52 13.71 -7.78
C LEU A 234 -6.21 14.45 -6.63
N SER A 235 -6.75 13.72 -5.66
CA SER A 235 -7.49 14.32 -4.54
C SER A 235 -6.65 14.45 -3.27
N TYR A 236 -5.67 13.56 -3.06
CA TYR A 236 -4.79 13.64 -1.90
C TYR A 236 -3.48 12.86 -2.10
N VAL A 237 -2.43 13.29 -1.41
CA VAL A 237 -1.18 12.53 -1.24
C VAL A 237 -0.77 12.59 0.22
N LYS A 238 -0.60 11.43 0.86
CA LYS A 238 0.11 11.29 2.13
C LYS A 238 1.53 10.86 1.84
N GLU A 239 2.48 11.74 2.10
CA GLU A 239 3.91 11.41 2.06
C GLU A 239 4.34 10.91 3.44
N GLY A 240 5.13 9.85 3.45
CA GLY A 240 5.68 9.27 4.66
C GLY A 240 7.01 8.61 4.36
N PRO A 241 7.84 8.37 5.39
CA PRO A 241 9.22 7.91 5.20
C PRO A 241 9.31 6.47 4.67
N LEU A 242 8.25 5.66 4.84
CA LEU A 242 8.20 4.26 4.45
C LEU A 242 7.28 4.00 3.26
N ARG A 243 6.15 4.71 3.14
CA ARG A 243 5.22 4.56 2.02
C ARG A 243 4.50 5.86 1.68
N VAL A 244 4.21 6.04 0.40
CA VAL A 244 3.37 7.14 -0.12
C VAL A 244 1.99 6.59 -0.43
N ILE A 245 0.94 7.28 0.01
CA ILE A 245 -0.45 6.92 -0.30
C ILE A 245 -1.06 8.04 -1.16
N ARG A 246 -1.40 7.72 -2.41
CA ARG A 246 -1.99 8.65 -3.37
C ARG A 246 -3.45 8.28 -3.62
N ARG A 247 -4.38 9.21 -3.43
CA ARG A 247 -5.81 9.01 -3.74
C ARG A 247 -6.25 9.82 -4.94
N THR A 248 -6.96 9.17 -5.83
CA THR A 248 -7.61 9.83 -6.97
C THR A 248 -9.13 9.76 -6.82
N GLU A 249 -9.80 10.85 -7.17
CA GLU A 249 -11.25 10.88 -7.33
C GLU A 249 -11.59 10.77 -8.82
N ASN A 250 -12.39 9.75 -9.15
CA ASN A 250 -12.69 9.34 -10.51
C ASN A 250 -14.20 9.35 -10.72
N ARG A 251 -14.65 9.82 -11.88
CA ARG A 251 -16.06 9.81 -12.25
C ARG A 251 -16.21 9.41 -13.71
N VAL A 252 -17.05 8.43 -13.98
CA VAL A 252 -17.32 7.95 -15.34
C VAL A 252 -18.46 8.76 -15.93
N ARG A 253 -18.29 9.23 -17.16
CA ARG A 253 -19.37 9.84 -17.93
C ARG A 253 -20.34 8.74 -18.39
N ILE A 254 -21.59 8.81 -17.95
CA ILE A 254 -22.61 7.81 -18.32
C ILE A 254 -23.33 8.27 -19.58
N LEU A 255 -24.11 9.35 -19.53
CA LEU A 255 -24.83 9.88 -20.69
C LEU A 255 -24.88 11.41 -20.59
N TRP A 256 -24.58 12.10 -21.69
CA TRP A 256 -24.52 13.57 -21.76
C TRP A 256 -23.62 14.17 -20.66
N LYS A 257 -24.18 15.01 -19.76
CA LYS A 257 -23.48 15.66 -18.65
C LYS A 257 -23.54 14.87 -17.33
N PHE A 258 -24.26 13.74 -17.28
CA PHE A 258 -24.36 12.93 -16.08
C PHE A 258 -23.09 12.09 -15.85
N LYS A 259 -22.58 12.17 -14.63
CA LYS A 259 -21.42 11.42 -14.17
C LYS A 259 -21.84 10.43 -13.08
N THR A 260 -21.09 9.34 -12.93
CA THR A 260 -21.23 8.46 -11.76
C THR A 260 -20.96 9.22 -10.46
N PRO A 261 -21.38 8.64 -9.31
CA PRO A 261 -20.74 8.90 -8.03
C PRO A 261 -19.21 8.81 -8.12
N ALA A 262 -18.53 9.43 -7.15
CA ALA A 262 -17.09 9.39 -7.05
C ALA A 262 -16.60 7.96 -6.78
N LEU A 263 -15.62 7.53 -7.58
CA LEU A 263 -14.83 6.33 -7.39
C LEU A 263 -13.46 6.76 -6.84
N TYR A 264 -13.04 6.18 -5.73
CA TYR A 264 -11.73 6.46 -5.15
C TYR A 264 -10.76 5.33 -5.46
N ILE A 265 -9.56 5.68 -5.94
CA ILE A 265 -8.48 4.72 -6.14
C ILE A 265 -7.28 5.19 -5.32
N ASP A 266 -6.86 4.33 -4.40
CA ASP A 266 -5.69 4.52 -3.55
C ASP A 266 -4.51 3.71 -4.11
N TYR A 267 -3.43 4.41 -4.42
CA TYR A 267 -2.14 3.78 -4.66
C TYR A 267 -1.32 3.83 -3.39
N VAL A 268 -0.98 2.67 -2.85
CA VAL A 268 -0.08 2.51 -1.70
C VAL A 268 1.27 2.10 -2.25
N MET A 269 2.20 3.04 -2.28
CA MET A 269 3.52 2.88 -2.87
C MET A 269 4.52 2.57 -1.75
N MET A 270 5.24 1.46 -1.85
CA MET A 270 6.18 0.97 -0.85
C MET A 270 7.57 0.83 -1.48
N PRO A 271 8.66 0.67 -0.70
CA PRO A 271 10.01 0.71 -1.27
C PRO A 271 10.31 -0.42 -2.27
N ASP A 272 9.64 -1.56 -2.13
CA ASP A 272 9.84 -2.76 -2.94
C ASP A 272 8.65 -3.12 -3.84
N SER A 273 7.50 -2.48 -3.65
CA SER A 273 6.25 -2.87 -4.30
C SER A 273 5.22 -1.74 -4.23
N PHE A 274 4.11 -1.86 -4.94
CA PHE A 274 2.96 -0.99 -4.72
C PHE A 274 1.65 -1.77 -4.79
N ILE A 275 0.56 -1.12 -4.38
CA ILE A 275 -0.80 -1.66 -4.35
C ILE A 275 -1.71 -0.61 -4.96
N MET A 276 -2.72 -1.04 -5.74
CA MET A 276 -3.76 -0.17 -6.31
C MET A 276 -5.13 -0.55 -5.74
N ASP A 277 -5.41 -0.12 -4.51
CA ASP A 277 -6.70 -0.38 -3.88
C ASP A 277 -7.81 0.48 -4.50
N THR A 278 -8.74 -0.18 -5.20
CA THR A 278 -9.90 0.46 -5.80
C THR A 278 -11.09 0.40 -4.85
N ILE A 279 -11.56 1.55 -4.37
CA ILE A 279 -12.69 1.66 -3.45
C ILE A 279 -13.85 2.31 -4.18
N VAL A 280 -14.86 1.51 -4.47
CA VAL A 280 -16.06 1.91 -5.19
C VAL A 280 -17.16 2.21 -4.17
N ASP A 281 -17.34 3.49 -3.81
CA ASP A 281 -18.46 3.91 -2.97
C ASP A 281 -19.64 4.31 -3.86
N ILE A 282 -20.66 3.46 -3.90
CA ILE A 282 -21.85 3.70 -4.72
C ILE A 282 -23.04 3.85 -3.77
N PRO A 283 -23.63 5.07 -3.67
CA PRO A 283 -24.74 5.37 -2.77
C PRO A 283 -26.08 4.77 -3.24
N PHE A 284 -26.06 3.76 -4.11
CA PHE A 284 -27.23 3.05 -4.61
C PHE A 284 -26.88 1.59 -4.96
N LYS A 285 -27.89 0.73 -5.05
CA LYS A 285 -27.68 -0.67 -5.44
C LYS A 285 -27.32 -0.74 -6.93
N LEU A 286 -26.06 -1.04 -7.22
CA LEU A 286 -25.56 -1.24 -8.59
C LEU A 286 -26.47 -2.14 -9.42
N GLY A 287 -26.90 -3.29 -8.88
CA GLY A 287 -27.75 -4.26 -9.59
C GLY A 287 -29.13 -3.76 -10.04
N LEU A 288 -29.58 -2.60 -9.55
CA LEU A 288 -30.80 -1.95 -10.04
C LEU A 288 -30.58 -1.24 -11.38
N ILE A 289 -29.36 -0.74 -11.62
CA ILE A 289 -29.04 0.13 -12.76
C ILE A 289 -28.08 -0.57 -13.72
N LEU A 290 -27.10 -1.32 -13.22
CA LEU A 290 -26.08 -2.00 -14.00
C LEU A 290 -26.20 -3.51 -13.80
N ARG A 291 -26.16 -4.27 -14.89
CA ARG A 291 -26.09 -5.73 -14.94
C ARG A 291 -24.88 -6.18 -15.73
N ASP A 292 -24.36 -7.35 -15.38
CA ASP A 292 -23.28 -8.03 -16.11
C ASP A 292 -22.05 -7.12 -16.32
N VAL A 293 -21.70 -6.36 -15.29
CA VAL A 293 -20.59 -5.40 -15.37
C VAL A 293 -19.28 -6.15 -15.31
N GLU A 294 -18.51 -6.05 -16.38
CA GLU A 294 -17.14 -6.51 -16.47
C GLU A 294 -16.20 -5.30 -16.38
N THR A 295 -15.15 -5.43 -15.60
CA THR A 295 -14.06 -4.45 -15.51
C THR A 295 -12.76 -5.13 -15.90
N LEU A 296 -12.12 -4.61 -16.94
CA LEU A 296 -10.83 -5.06 -17.42
C LEU A 296 -9.79 -3.96 -17.24
N THR A 297 -8.78 -4.25 -16.42
CA THR A 297 -7.59 -3.42 -16.28
C THR A 297 -6.42 -4.16 -16.94
N THR A 298 -5.84 -3.59 -17.99
CA THR A 298 -4.67 -4.15 -18.66
C THR A 298 -3.49 -3.21 -18.54
N VAL A 299 -2.30 -3.80 -18.51
CA VAL A 299 -1.02 -3.11 -18.60
C VAL A 299 -0.28 -3.71 -19.77
N ASP A 300 -0.03 -2.86 -20.76
CA ASP A 300 0.72 -3.22 -21.96
C ASP A 300 2.16 -2.75 -21.75
N TRP A 301 3.09 -3.69 -21.92
CA TRP A 301 4.52 -3.45 -21.76
C TRP A 301 5.16 -3.19 -23.13
N ARG A 302 6.25 -2.43 -23.13
CA ARG A 302 7.11 -2.32 -24.32
C ARG A 302 7.93 -3.59 -24.47
N ASP A 303 8.18 -3.96 -25.72
CA ASP A 303 9.00 -5.13 -26.06
C ASP A 303 10.48 -4.96 -25.65
N GLU A 304 10.95 -3.70 -25.56
CA GLU A 304 12.31 -3.37 -25.13
C GLU A 304 12.31 -2.28 -24.02
N PRO A 305 13.19 -2.41 -23.01
CA PRO A 305 14.00 -3.59 -22.67
C PRO A 305 13.16 -4.76 -22.15
N ALA A 306 13.70 -5.99 -22.21
CA ALA A 306 13.07 -7.16 -21.63
C ALA A 306 12.67 -6.91 -20.16
N LEU A 307 11.44 -7.32 -19.82
CA LEU A 307 10.91 -7.10 -18.48
C LEU A 307 11.72 -7.90 -17.44
N PRO A 308 12.07 -7.29 -16.29
CA PRO A 308 12.53 -8.05 -15.15
C PRO A 308 11.38 -8.96 -14.71
N GLN A 309 11.74 -10.00 -13.97
CA GLN A 309 10.77 -10.84 -13.31
C GLN A 309 9.79 -9.98 -12.51
N LEU A 310 8.52 -10.09 -12.84
CA LEU A 310 7.42 -9.33 -12.28
C LEU A 310 6.41 -10.31 -11.70
N THR A 311 6.18 -10.24 -10.39
CA THR A 311 5.20 -11.11 -9.73
C THR A 311 3.94 -10.35 -9.34
N ILE A 312 2.88 -10.47 -10.13
CA ILE A 312 1.57 -9.88 -9.84
C ILE A 312 0.80 -10.81 -8.88
N ARG A 313 0.23 -10.26 -7.81
CA ARG A 313 -0.54 -11.04 -6.82
C ARG A 313 -1.85 -10.35 -6.48
N THR A 314 -2.91 -11.13 -6.33
CA THR A 314 -4.19 -10.64 -5.80
C THR A 314 -4.14 -10.69 -4.25
N PRO A 315 -4.72 -9.72 -3.53
CA PRO A 315 -4.62 -9.61 -2.06
C PRO A 315 -5.12 -10.84 -1.33
N ALA A 316 -6.16 -11.44 -1.92
CA ALA A 316 -7.05 -12.36 -1.26
C ALA A 316 -6.74 -13.83 -1.58
N THR A 317 -5.73 -14.06 -2.40
CA THR A 317 -5.42 -15.39 -2.91
C THR A 317 -3.91 -15.59 -2.88
N THR A 318 -3.50 -16.86 -2.75
CA THR A 318 -2.11 -17.27 -2.92
C THR A 318 -1.70 -17.30 -4.40
N THR A 319 -2.60 -16.97 -5.32
CA THR A 319 -2.32 -17.00 -6.76
C THR A 319 -1.47 -15.81 -7.16
N SER A 320 -0.27 -16.11 -7.67
CA SER A 320 0.62 -15.14 -8.28
C SER A 320 0.76 -15.42 -9.76
N LEU A 321 0.71 -14.38 -10.59
CA LEU A 321 1.15 -14.44 -11.97
C LEU A 321 2.61 -13.98 -12.04
N LEU A 322 3.47 -14.85 -12.56
CA LEU A 322 4.83 -14.50 -12.89
C LEU A 322 4.89 -14.01 -14.34
N VAL A 323 5.34 -12.78 -14.54
CA VAL A 323 5.61 -12.19 -15.83
C VAL A 323 7.13 -12.09 -15.95
N ASN A 324 7.72 -12.98 -16.72
CA ASN A 324 9.12 -12.89 -17.13
C ASN A 324 9.08 -12.47 -18.60
N GLY A 325 9.79 -11.41 -18.99
CA GLY A 325 9.82 -10.92 -20.37
C GLY A 325 10.60 -11.80 -21.34
N GLN A 326 10.45 -13.13 -21.26
CA GLN A 326 10.96 -14.12 -22.21
C GLN A 326 9.82 -14.72 -23.02
#